data_AF-A0A975ABL5-F1
#
_entry.id   AF-A0A975ABL5-F1
#
_cell.length_a   1.000
_cell.length_b   1.000
_cell.length_c   1.000
_cell.angle_alpha   90.00
_cell.angle_beta   90.00
_cell.angle_gamma   90.00
#
_symmetry.space_group_name_H-M   'P 1'
#
loop_
_entity.id
_entity.type
_entity.pdbx_description
1 polymer ?
#
loop_
_entity_poly.entity_id
_entity_poly.type
_entity_poly.pdbx_seq_one_letter_code
_entity_poly.pdbx_strand_id
1 'polypeptide(L)'
;MSSTPPPDLLDPFLAAADTVGTRPDVDTGLARELMAEAAEVLHNSLALDHLDAHDRALAVSALAADLTSLDPGAAVRARAAGVDDTLHDPEGTRGSYLAAVQVLGL
;
A
#
# COMPACT_ATOMS: atom_id res chain seq x y z
N MET A 1 2.28 -4.76 -21.18
CA MET A 1 0.94 -4.15 -21.13
C MET A 1 0.69 -3.86 -19.66
N SER A 2 0.70 -2.60 -19.24
CA SER A 2 0.28 -2.27 -17.87
C SER A 2 -1.19 -2.64 -17.74
N SER A 3 -1.50 -3.52 -16.79
CA SER A 3 -2.88 -3.77 -16.39
C SER A 3 -3.27 -2.68 -15.40
N THR A 4 -4.41 -2.02 -15.63
CA THR A 4 -4.95 -1.06 -14.67
C THR A 4 -5.25 -1.78 -13.35
N PRO A 5 -4.77 -1.29 -12.19
CA PRO A 5 -5.11 -1.88 -10.90
C PRO A 5 -6.63 -1.92 -10.70
N PRO A 6 -7.15 -2.98 -10.05
CA PRO A 6 -8.56 -3.03 -9.74
C PRO A 6 -8.93 -1.93 -8.72
N PRO A 7 -10.19 -1.44 -8.70
CA PRO A 7 -10.60 -0.34 -7.83
C PRO A 7 -10.40 -0.60 -6.32
N ASP A 8 -10.55 -1.86 -5.90
CA ASP A 8 -10.31 -2.28 -4.51
C ASP A 8 -8.85 -2.12 -4.06
N LEU A 9 -7.91 -2.02 -5.00
CA LEU A 9 -6.51 -1.66 -4.76
C LEU A 9 -6.24 -0.17 -4.98
N LEU A 10 -6.79 0.43 -6.04
CA LEU A 10 -6.49 1.82 -6.42
C LEU A 10 -7.18 2.87 -5.54
N ASP A 11 -8.47 2.69 -5.23
CA ASP A 11 -9.26 3.71 -4.54
C ASP A 11 -8.71 4.06 -3.14
N PRO A 12 -8.23 3.10 -2.32
CA PRO A 12 -7.62 3.41 -1.02
C PRO A 12 -6.37 4.29 -1.14
N PHE A 13 -5.56 4.08 -2.18
CA PHE A 13 -4.34 4.85 -2.44
C PHE A 13 -4.67 6.29 -2.84
N LEU A 14 -5.67 6.46 -3.71
CA LEU A 14 -6.15 7.79 -4.11
C LEU A 14 -6.79 8.55 -2.94
N ALA A 15 -7.56 7.86 -2.10
CA ALA A 15 -8.16 8.46 -0.90
C ALA A 15 -7.09 8.91 0.11
N ALA A 16 -6.01 8.14 0.27
CA ALA A 16 -4.88 8.52 1.11
C ALA A 16 -4.15 9.74 0.53
N ALA A 17 -3.94 9.79 -0.79
CA ALA A 17 -3.38 10.95 -1.50
C ALA A 17 -4.22 12.23 -1.28
N ASP A 18 -5.54 12.13 -1.41
CA ASP A 18 -6.45 13.26 -1.19
C ASP A 18 -6.38 13.77 0.25
N THR A 19 -6.24 12.85 1.21
CA THR A 19 -6.09 13.19 2.63
C THR A 19 -4.80 13.96 2.89
N VAL A 20 -3.65 13.49 2.37
CA VAL A 20 -2.35 14.18 2.53
C VAL A 20 -2.30 15.49 1.74
N GLY A 21 -3.00 15.60 0.62
CA GLY A 21 -3.12 16.81 -0.19
C GLY A 21 -3.82 17.98 0.52
N THR A 22 -4.42 17.77 1.69
CA THR A 22 -4.93 18.87 2.53
C THR A 22 -3.82 19.65 3.25
N ARG A 23 -2.57 19.16 3.23
CA ARG A 23 -1.42 19.81 3.87
C ARG A 23 -0.90 20.96 2.98
N PRO A 24 -0.43 22.08 3.57
CA PRO A 24 -0.08 23.31 2.82
C PRO A 24 1.01 23.16 1.75
N ASP A 25 1.88 22.15 1.87
CA ASP A 25 3.07 21.94 1.04
C ASP A 25 2.98 20.70 0.13
N VAL A 26 1.81 20.06 0.07
CA VAL A 26 1.60 18.86 -0.73
C VAL A 26 0.85 19.22 -2.00
N ASP A 27 1.45 18.93 -3.15
CA ASP A 27 0.73 18.94 -4.42
C ASP A 27 -0.17 17.68 -4.48
N THR A 28 -1.47 17.89 -4.34
CA THR A 28 -2.47 16.80 -4.38
C THR A 28 -2.45 16.05 -5.71
N GLY A 29 -2.21 16.72 -6.84
CA GLY A 29 -2.12 16.08 -8.14
C GLY A 29 -0.96 15.11 -8.19
N LEU A 30 0.22 15.57 -7.79
CA LEU A 30 1.42 14.73 -7.71
C LEU A 30 1.25 13.60 -6.67
N ALA A 31 0.64 13.86 -5.52
CA ALA A 31 0.37 12.83 -4.53
C ALA A 31 -0.53 11.72 -5.08
N ARG A 32 -1.57 12.07 -5.84
CA ARG A 32 -2.45 11.09 -6.49
C ARG A 32 -1.73 10.29 -7.57
N GLU A 33 -0.88 10.94 -8.37
CA GLU A 33 -0.06 10.27 -9.39
C GLU A 33 0.87 9.23 -8.75
N LEU A 34 1.64 9.63 -7.74
CA LEU A 34 2.58 8.73 -7.05
C LEU A 34 1.86 7.56 -6.36
N MET A 35 0.71 7.82 -5.73
CA MET A 35 -0.07 6.76 -5.08
C MET A 35 -0.74 5.82 -6.10
N ALA A 36 -1.16 6.32 -7.26
CA ALA A 36 -1.65 5.47 -8.35
C ALA A 36 -0.53 4.59 -8.94
N GLU A 37 0.67 5.16 -9.14
CA GLU A 37 1.84 4.40 -9.59
C GLU A 37 2.23 3.31 -8.57
N ALA A 38 2.19 3.62 -7.28
CA ALA A 38 2.45 2.62 -6.24
C ALA A 38 1.45 1.46 -6.29
N ALA A 39 0.15 1.75 -6.46
CA ALA A 39 -0.88 0.73 -6.64
C ALA A 39 -0.62 -0.11 -7.92
N GLU A 40 -0.17 0.51 -9.00
CA GLU A 40 0.19 -0.17 -10.24
C GLU A 40 1.40 -1.10 -10.08
N VAL A 41 2.45 -0.66 -9.41
CA VAL A 41 3.63 -1.50 -9.13
C VAL A 41 3.24 -2.70 -8.25
N LEU A 42 2.41 -2.48 -7.22
CA LEU A 42 1.93 -3.57 -6.36
C LEU A 42 1.08 -4.57 -7.13
N HIS A 43 0.18 -4.10 -8.01
CA HIS A 43 -0.63 -4.96 -8.85
C HIS A 43 0.22 -5.80 -9.80
N ASN A 44 1.13 -5.16 -10.54
CA ASN A 44 1.95 -5.82 -11.55
C ASN A 44 3.00 -6.77 -10.95
N SER A 45 3.41 -6.54 -9.70
CA SER A 45 4.34 -7.42 -8.98
C SER A 45 3.67 -8.62 -8.30
N LEU A 46 2.33 -8.66 -8.26
CA LEU A 46 1.55 -9.70 -7.58
C LEU A 46 1.84 -9.78 -6.07
N ALA A 47 2.29 -8.67 -5.45
CA ALA A 47 2.75 -8.66 -4.06
C ALA A 47 1.65 -9.00 -3.02
N LEU A 48 0.38 -8.92 -3.43
CA LEU A 48 -0.79 -9.14 -2.57
C LEU A 48 -1.68 -10.31 -3.05
N ASP A 49 -1.33 -10.97 -4.15
CA ASP A 49 -2.24 -11.89 -4.85
C ASP A 49 -2.44 -13.23 -4.12
N HIS A 50 -1.55 -13.59 -3.21
CA HIS A 50 -1.69 -14.79 -2.37
C HIS A 50 -2.61 -14.58 -1.16
N LEU A 51 -2.94 -13.33 -0.82
CA LEU A 51 -3.81 -13.03 0.32
C LEU A 51 -5.27 -13.29 -0.02
N ASP A 52 -6.03 -13.71 1.00
CA ASP A 52 -7.49 -13.77 0.87
C ASP A 52 -8.10 -12.35 0.82
N ALA A 53 -9.39 -12.26 0.53
CA ALA A 53 -10.06 -10.97 0.38
C ALA A 53 -10.06 -10.14 1.68
N HIS A 54 -10.06 -10.78 2.85
CA HIS A 54 -10.09 -10.09 4.14
C HIS A 54 -8.72 -9.45 4.43
N ASP A 55 -7.66 -10.26 4.39
CA ASP A 55 -6.31 -9.82 4.68
C ASP A 55 -5.80 -8.85 3.61
N ARG A 56 -6.15 -9.09 2.35
CA ARG A 56 -5.82 -8.16 1.25
C ARG A 56 -6.44 -6.79 1.49
N ALA A 57 -7.72 -6.72 1.87
CA ALA A 57 -8.37 -5.43 2.12
C ALA A 57 -7.69 -4.66 3.27
N LEU A 58 -7.32 -5.36 4.35
CA LEU A 58 -6.59 -4.77 5.46
C LEU A 58 -5.19 -4.31 5.04
N ALA A 59 -4.45 -5.15 4.31
CA ALA A 59 -3.11 -4.84 3.83
C ALA A 59 -3.08 -3.64 2.87
N VAL A 60 -4.03 -3.56 1.94
CA VAL A 60 -4.19 -2.42 1.02
C VAL A 60 -4.46 -1.13 1.78
N SER A 61 -5.44 -1.14 2.70
CA SER A 61 -5.78 0.04 3.49
C SER A 61 -4.59 0.52 4.34
N ALA A 62 -3.87 -0.43 4.92
CA ALA A 62 -2.69 -0.18 5.73
C ALA A 62 -1.52 0.39 4.91
N LEU A 63 -1.20 -0.19 3.76
CA LEU A 63 -0.15 0.31 2.85
C LEU A 63 -0.47 1.72 2.36
N ALA A 64 -1.72 1.95 1.94
CA ALA A 64 -2.15 3.27 1.48
C ALA A 64 -1.91 4.34 2.57
N ALA A 65 -2.17 4.02 3.84
CA ALA A 65 -1.89 4.93 4.94
C ALA A 65 -0.37 5.12 5.17
N ASP A 66 0.40 4.04 5.25
CA ASP A 66 1.83 4.09 5.57
C ASP A 66 2.65 4.83 4.51
N LEU A 67 2.26 4.75 3.24
CA LEU A 67 2.94 5.46 2.15
C LEU A 67 2.81 6.98 2.23
N THR A 68 1.86 7.50 3.03
CA THR A 68 1.74 8.94 3.29
C THR A 68 2.53 9.43 4.51
N SER A 69 3.28 8.52 5.15
CA SER A 69 4.21 8.81 6.24
C SER A 69 5.41 9.63 5.75
N LEU A 70 6.08 10.30 6.67
CA LEU A 70 7.35 11.00 6.39
C LEU A 70 8.47 10.02 6.00
N ASP A 71 8.41 8.79 6.52
CA ASP A 71 9.29 7.69 6.15
C ASP A 71 8.42 6.46 5.84
N PRO A 72 7.97 6.32 4.57
CA PRO A 72 7.14 5.19 4.14
C PRO A 72 7.82 3.84 4.38
N GLY A 73 9.12 3.76 4.12
CA GLY A 73 9.89 2.53 4.29
C GLY A 73 9.95 2.07 5.74
N ALA A 74 10.18 2.98 6.68
CA ALA A 74 10.15 2.65 8.10
C ALA A 74 8.74 2.29 8.57
N ALA A 75 7.71 3.00 8.09
CA ALA A 75 6.31 2.74 8.46
C ALA A 75 5.87 1.33 8.05
N VAL A 76 6.09 0.94 6.78
CA VAL A 76 5.71 -0.39 6.28
C VAL A 76 6.49 -1.50 6.97
N ARG A 77 7.79 -1.30 7.25
CA ARG A 77 8.60 -2.29 8.01
C ARG A 77 8.10 -2.44 9.45
N ALA A 78 7.77 -1.34 10.12
CA ALA A 78 7.20 -1.38 11.47
C ALA A 78 5.85 -2.11 11.47
N ARG A 79 5.03 -1.90 10.43
CA ARG A 79 3.79 -2.63 10.25
C ARG A 79 4.00 -4.14 10.07
N ALA A 80 4.95 -4.54 9.22
CA ALA A 80 5.31 -5.95 9.04
C ALA A 80 5.74 -6.61 10.36
N ALA A 81 6.51 -5.89 11.19
CA ALA A 81 6.93 -6.36 12.50
C ALA A 81 5.78 -6.47 13.52
N GLY A 82 4.73 -5.65 13.36
CA GLY A 82 3.54 -5.62 14.21
C GLY A 82 2.42 -6.56 13.79
N VAL A 83 2.58 -7.34 12.72
CA VAL A 83 1.58 -8.33 12.29
C VAL A 83 1.40 -9.40 13.36
N ASP A 84 0.16 -9.61 13.78
CA ASP A 84 -0.26 -10.56 14.81
C ASP A 84 -1.25 -11.61 14.28
N ASP A 85 -1.70 -12.50 15.18
CA ASP A 85 -2.57 -13.65 14.86
C ASP A 85 -4.05 -13.27 14.67
N THR A 86 -4.39 -11.99 14.57
CA THR A 86 -5.78 -11.56 14.27
C THR A 86 -6.12 -11.68 12.79
N LEU A 87 -5.11 -11.81 11.92
CA LEU A 87 -5.27 -12.04 10.48
C LEU A 87 -5.50 -13.53 10.17
N HIS A 88 -6.10 -13.81 9.01
CA HIS A 88 -6.27 -15.19 8.57
C HIS A 88 -4.95 -15.84 8.14
N ASP A 89 -4.06 -15.07 7.49
CA ASP A 89 -2.70 -15.42 7.12
C ASP A 89 -1.70 -14.33 7.56
N PRO A 90 -1.26 -14.36 8.83
CA PRO A 90 -0.28 -13.42 9.36
C PRO A 90 1.08 -13.48 8.63
N GLU A 91 1.53 -14.67 8.22
CA GLU A 91 2.83 -14.81 7.54
C GLU A 91 2.77 -14.28 6.12
N GLY A 92 1.72 -14.61 5.36
CA GLY A 92 1.48 -14.08 4.03
C GLY A 92 1.37 -12.56 4.06
N THR A 93 0.65 -11.99 5.03
CA THR A 93 0.48 -10.54 5.15
C THR A 93 1.79 -9.83 5.48
N ARG A 94 2.58 -10.40 6.41
CA ARG A 94 3.94 -9.90 6.70
C ARG A 94 4.83 -9.94 5.46
N GLY A 95 4.79 -11.05 4.72
CA GLY A 95 5.50 -11.21 3.45
C GLY A 95 5.12 -10.16 2.43
N SER A 96 3.82 -9.87 2.29
CA SER A 96 3.29 -8.82 1.41
C SER A 96 3.83 -7.42 1.74
N TYR A 97 3.88 -7.03 3.02
CA TYR A 97 4.45 -5.73 3.40
C TYR A 97 5.94 -5.64 3.08
N LEU A 98 6.70 -6.72 3.32
CA LEU A 98 8.12 -6.74 2.99
C LEU A 98 8.36 -6.76 1.47
N ALA A 99 7.52 -7.46 0.71
CA ALA A 99 7.55 -7.43 -0.75
C ALA A 99 7.23 -6.02 -1.27
N ALA A 100 6.22 -5.34 -0.71
CA ALA A 100 5.87 -3.97 -1.04
C ALA A 100 7.06 -3.01 -0.89
N VAL A 101 7.81 -3.11 0.22
CA VAL A 101 9.04 -2.34 0.42
C VAL A 101 10.05 -2.57 -0.71
N GLN A 102 10.26 -3.82 -1.11
CA GLN A 102 11.24 -4.15 -2.16
C GLN A 102 10.82 -3.66 -3.53
N VAL A 103 9.56 -3.88 -3.93
CA VAL A 103 9.09 -3.52 -5.28
C VAL A 103 8.91 -2.02 -5.48
N LEU A 104 8.60 -1.30 -4.39
CA LEU A 104 8.51 0.17 -4.40
C LEU A 104 9.86 0.87 -4.16
N GLY A 105 10.91 0.11 -3.80
CA GLY A 105 12.26 0.66 -3.55
C GLY A 105 12.37 1.53 -2.29
N LEU A 106 11.66 1.15 -1.22
CA LEU A 106 11.58 1.87 0.07
C LEU A 106 12.60 1.36 1.12
#